data_AF-A0A7R8ZA08-F1
#
_entry.id   AF-A0A7R8ZA08-F1
#
_cell.length_a   1.000
_cell.length_b   1.000
_cell.length_c   1.000
_cell.angle_alpha   90.00
_cell.angle_beta   90.00
_cell.angle_gamma   90.00
#
_symmetry.space_group_name_H-M   'P 1'
#
loop_
_entity.id
_entity.type
_entity.pdbx_description
1 polymer ?
#
loop_
_entity_poly.entity_id
_entity_poly.type
_entity_poly.pdbx_seq_one_letter_code
_entity_poly.pdbx_strand_id
1 'polypeptide(L)'
;MKPDMAQYERQREKVGDAFYGGRNTILHGLHDDSKEGIDRMVEDLEKTITKREKYSRRRMHNDDADIDYINERNMNFNKKLERYYGEYTTEIKQNLERGTAV
;
A
#
# COMPACT_ATOMS: atom_id res chain seq x y z
N MET A 1 -5.09 5.99 15.42
CA MET A 1 -4.44 5.65 16.70
C MET A 1 -5.08 6.52 17.79
N LYS A 2 -5.52 5.94 18.91
CA LYS A 2 -6.03 6.73 20.06
C LYS A 2 -4.89 6.91 21.06
N PRO A 3 -4.52 8.13 21.44
CA PRO A 3 -3.45 8.35 22.42
C PRO A 3 -3.92 7.93 23.82
N ASP A 4 -2.99 7.39 24.61
CA ASP A 4 -3.20 7.15 26.03
C ASP A 4 -2.89 8.43 26.80
N MET A 5 -3.96 9.12 27.22
CA MET A 5 -3.86 10.40 27.92
C MET A 5 -3.23 10.26 29.31
N ALA A 6 -3.40 9.12 29.98
CA ALA A 6 -2.83 8.91 31.31
C ALA A 6 -1.31 8.71 31.21
N GLN A 7 -0.83 7.96 30.21
CA GLN A 7 0.62 7.85 29.94
C GLN A 7 1.21 9.19 29.52
N TYR A 8 0.50 9.96 28.70
CA TYR A 8 0.91 11.29 28.26
C TYR A 8 1.08 12.27 29.44
N GLU A 9 0.11 12.33 30.35
CA GLU A 9 0.17 13.20 31.53
C GLU A 9 1.31 12.81 32.48
N ARG A 10 1.51 11.50 32.73
CA ARG A 10 2.65 11.00 33.52
C ARG A 10 4.00 11.38 32.91
N GLN A 11 4.14 11.28 31.59
CA GLN A 11 5.38 11.68 30.91
C GLN A 11 5.59 13.19 30.96
N ARG A 12 4.52 13.98 30.80
CA ARG A 12 4.57 15.45 30.94
C ARG A 12 5.05 15.85 32.33
N GLU A 13 4.54 15.22 33.38
CA GLU A 13 4.99 15.49 34.76
C GLU A 13 6.44 15.07 34.99
N LYS A 14 6.85 13.90 34.47
CA LYS A 14 8.23 13.39 34.62
C LYS A 14 9.28 14.27 33.94
N VAL A 15 8.99 14.75 32.73
CA VAL A 15 9.93 15.51 31.89
C VAL A 15 9.82 17.03 32.14
N GLY A 16 8.70 17.50 32.68
CA GLY A 16 8.50 18.90 33.06
C GLY A 16 8.55 19.85 31.87
N ASP A 17 9.20 21.00 32.03
CA ASP A 17 9.28 22.05 31.00
C ASP A 17 10.00 21.58 29.72
N ALA A 18 10.89 20.60 29.85
CA ALA A 18 11.58 19.99 28.71
C ALA A 18 10.62 19.19 27.79
N PHE A 19 9.43 18.82 28.25
CA PHE A 19 8.49 17.97 27.52
C PHE A 19 8.05 18.58 26.17
N TYR A 20 7.97 19.91 26.10
CA TYR A 20 7.53 20.62 24.90
C TYR A 20 8.66 20.94 23.92
N GLY A 21 9.92 20.56 24.22
CA GLY A 21 11.05 20.66 23.29
C GLY A 21 11.41 22.10 22.88
N GLY A 22 11.95 22.88 23.81
CA GLY A 22 12.46 24.23 23.53
C GLY A 22 13.69 24.24 22.61
N ARG A 23 14.10 25.44 22.16
CA ARG A 23 15.19 25.65 21.18
C ARG A 23 16.52 24.96 21.54
N ASN A 24 16.80 24.76 22.83
CA ASN A 24 18.04 24.15 23.34
C ASN A 24 17.79 22.91 24.23
N THR A 25 16.64 22.24 24.09
CA THR A 25 16.29 21.09 24.93
C THR A 25 16.76 19.79 24.30
N ILE A 26 17.56 19.01 25.02
CA ILE A 26 17.97 17.66 24.60
C ILE A 26 17.06 16.64 25.30
N LEU A 27 16.12 16.07 24.55
CA LEU A 27 15.19 15.04 25.00
C LEU A 27 15.68 13.61 24.73
N HIS A 28 16.67 13.47 23.84
CA HIS A 28 17.20 12.18 23.43
C HIS A 28 17.99 11.53 24.58
N GLY A 29 17.61 10.32 24.98
CA GLY A 29 18.22 9.58 26.09
C GLY A 29 17.50 9.69 27.44
N LEU A 30 16.43 10.49 27.55
CA LEU A 30 15.59 10.59 28.75
C LEU A 30 14.35 9.68 28.70
N HIS A 31 14.09 9.05 27.55
CA HIS A 31 12.95 8.18 27.31
C HIS A 31 13.40 6.74 27.15
N ASP A 32 12.85 5.87 27.99
CA ASP A 32 12.93 4.42 27.84
C ASP A 32 11.56 3.91 27.40
N ASP A 33 11.53 3.23 26.26
CA ASP A 33 10.29 2.68 25.71
C ASP A 33 9.80 1.52 26.57
N SER A 34 8.52 1.57 26.97
CA SER A 34 7.86 0.44 27.61
C SER A 34 7.66 -0.71 26.61
N LYS A 35 7.77 -1.95 27.08
CA LYS A 35 7.50 -3.15 26.27
C LYS A 35 6.11 -3.10 25.60
N GLU A 36 5.10 -2.65 26.34
CA GLU A 36 3.73 -2.48 25.82
C GLU A 36 3.63 -1.43 24.68
N GLY A 37 4.46 -0.39 24.73
CA GLY A 37 4.56 0.60 23.66
C GLY A 37 5.14 0.00 22.38
N ILE A 38 6.19 -0.81 22.53
CA ILE A 38 6.83 -1.52 21.42
C ILE A 38 5.85 -2.54 20.82
N ASP A 39 5.17 -3.34 21.63
CA ASP A 39 4.22 -4.36 21.16
C ASP A 39 3.07 -3.72 20.36
N ARG A 40 2.52 -2.58 20.82
CA ARG A 40 1.50 -1.81 20.08
C ARG A 40 2.00 -1.30 18.73
N MET A 41 3.24 -0.83 18.67
CA MET A 41 3.86 -0.37 17.42
C MET A 41 4.03 -1.54 16.45
N VAL A 42 4.52 -2.69 16.92
CA VAL A 42 4.68 -3.89 16.09
C VAL A 42 3.34 -4.34 15.51
N GLU A 43 2.28 -4.38 16.33
CA GLU A 43 0.94 -4.76 15.87
C GLU A 43 0.41 -3.82 14.77
N ASP A 44 0.66 -2.50 14.89
CA ASP A 44 0.24 -1.52 13.87
C ASP A 44 1.06 -1.65 12.57
N LEU A 45 2.35 -1.97 12.68
CA LEU A 45 3.19 -2.27 11.53
C LEU A 45 2.72 -3.51 10.78
N GLU A 46 2.40 -4.59 11.50
CA GLU A 46 1.85 -5.81 10.90
C GLU A 46 0.52 -5.55 10.19
N LYS A 47 -0.38 -4.76 10.79
CA LYS A 47 -1.62 -4.30 10.14
C LYS A 47 -1.35 -3.49 8.87
N THR A 48 -0.33 -2.64 8.88
CA THR A 48 0.06 -1.85 7.72
C THR A 48 0.65 -2.72 6.61
N ILE A 49 1.49 -3.70 6.95
CA ILE A 49 2.06 -4.68 6.02
C ILE A 49 0.95 -5.49 5.36
N THR A 50 0.05 -6.08 6.14
CA THR A 50 -1.07 -6.87 5.60
C THR A 50 -2.01 -6.04 4.72
N LYS A 51 -2.23 -4.77 5.03
CA LYS A 51 -2.97 -3.84 4.18
C LYS A 51 -2.24 -3.57 2.85
N ARG A 52 -0.92 -3.38 2.90
CA ARG A 52 -0.07 -3.13 1.72
C ARG A 52 -0.04 -4.34 0.78
N GLU A 53 0.07 -5.55 1.32
CA GLU A 53 0.03 -6.79 0.53
C GLU A 53 -1.28 -6.93 -0.25
N LYS A 54 -2.40 -6.53 0.35
CA LYS A 54 -3.73 -6.59 -0.25
C LYS A 54 -4.06 -5.43 -1.18
N TYR A 55 -3.15 -4.48 -1.39
CA TYR A 55 -3.39 -3.30 -2.23
C TYR A 55 -3.62 -3.68 -3.69
N SER A 56 -2.78 -4.58 -4.23
CA SER A 56 -2.95 -5.11 -5.59
C SER A 56 -3.77 -6.40 -5.54
N ARG A 57 -5.08 -6.27 -5.74
CA ARG A 57 -5.99 -7.43 -5.77
C ARG A 57 -5.86 -8.19 -7.09
N ARG A 58 -5.75 -9.52 -7.01
CA ARG A 58 -5.86 -10.39 -8.19
C ARG A 58 -7.28 -10.29 -8.76
N ARG A 59 -7.38 -10.09 -10.07
CA ARG A 59 -8.66 -10.17 -10.80
C ARG A 59 -8.96 -11.66 -11.03
N MET A 60 -10.23 -12.06 -10.93
CA MET A 60 -10.64 -13.44 -11.26
C MET A 60 -10.25 -13.75 -12.70
N HIS A 61 -9.68 -14.93 -12.92
CA HIS A 61 -9.43 -15.43 -14.26
C HIS A 61 -10.76 -15.90 -14.85
N ASN A 62 -11.00 -15.56 -16.11
CA ASN A 62 -12.12 -16.08 -16.88
C ASN A 62 -11.54 -17.08 -17.87
N ASP A 63 -11.86 -18.35 -17.70
CA ASP A 63 -11.32 -19.44 -18.55
C ASP A 63 -11.97 -19.43 -19.95
N ASP A 64 -13.13 -18.77 -20.10
CA ASP A 64 -13.85 -18.62 -21.38
C ASP A 64 -13.34 -17.44 -22.22
N ALA A 65 -12.35 -16.68 -21.75
CA ALA A 65 -11.81 -15.55 -22.50
C ALA A 65 -10.83 -16.01 -23.58
N ASP A 66 -10.85 -15.37 -24.75
CA ASP A 66 -9.87 -15.63 -25.80
C ASP A 66 -8.44 -15.34 -25.30
N ILE A 67 -7.58 -16.35 -25.43
CA ILE A 67 -6.20 -16.31 -24.93
C ILE A 67 -5.28 -15.83 -26.05
N ASP A 68 -4.73 -14.63 -25.90
CA ASP A 68 -3.77 -14.02 -26.82
C ASP A 68 -2.29 -14.20 -26.40
N TYR A 69 -2.03 -15.08 -25.41
CA TYR A 69 -0.72 -15.24 -24.79
C TYR A 69 -0.29 -16.71 -24.65
N ILE A 70 1.02 -16.93 -24.67
CA ILE A 70 1.63 -18.27 -24.49
C ILE A 70 2.08 -18.50 -23.04
N ASN A 71 2.42 -17.43 -22.30
CA ASN A 71 2.90 -17.52 -20.92
C ASN A 71 2.38 -16.37 -20.04
N GLU A 72 2.52 -16.49 -18.71
CA GLU A 72 1.99 -15.50 -17.74
C GLU A 72 2.65 -14.12 -17.88
N ARG A 73 3.95 -14.06 -18.20
CA ARG A 73 4.65 -12.79 -18.44
C ARG A 73 4.11 -12.07 -19.67
N ASN A 74 3.82 -12.80 -20.73
CA ASN A 74 3.23 -12.32 -21.96
C ASN A 74 1.78 -11.86 -21.72
N MET A 75 0.98 -12.62 -20.97
CA MET A 75 -0.36 -12.18 -20.52
C MET A 75 -0.32 -10.81 -19.82
N ASN A 76 0.60 -10.65 -18.87
CA ASN A 76 0.72 -9.39 -18.12
C ASN A 76 1.20 -8.24 -19.02
N PHE A 77 2.02 -8.54 -20.03
CA PHE A 77 2.45 -7.58 -21.03
C PHE A 77 1.31 -7.19 -21.98
N ASN A 78 0.54 -8.14 -22.51
CA ASN A 78 -0.65 -7.87 -23.33
C ASN A 78 -1.69 -7.05 -22.55
N LYS A 79 -1.96 -7.39 -21.28
CA LYS A 79 -2.78 -6.58 -20.36
C LYS A 79 -2.23 -5.18 -20.12
N LYS A 80 -0.91 -4.99 -20.22
CA LYS A 80 -0.30 -3.66 -20.16
C LYS A 80 -0.58 -2.92 -21.47
N LEU A 81 -0.28 -3.51 -22.62
CA LEU A 81 -0.55 -2.93 -23.93
C LEU A 81 -2.02 -2.53 -24.06
N GLU A 82 -2.94 -3.37 -23.62
CA GLU A 82 -4.38 -3.08 -23.65
C GLU A 82 -4.75 -1.82 -22.87
N ARG A 83 -4.13 -1.60 -21.72
CA ARG A 83 -4.41 -0.40 -20.90
C ARG A 83 -3.91 0.89 -21.55
N TYR A 84 -2.87 0.84 -22.38
CA TYR A 84 -2.28 2.02 -23.02
C TYR A 84 -2.81 2.25 -24.43
N TYR A 85 -3.02 1.17 -25.19
CA TYR A 85 -3.32 1.20 -26.62
C TYR A 85 -4.71 0.67 -26.97
N GLY A 86 -5.44 0.06 -26.02
CA GLY A 86 -6.76 -0.50 -26.28
C GLY A 86 -7.75 0.53 -26.80
N GLU A 87 -7.72 1.76 -26.25
CA GLU A 87 -8.56 2.88 -26.72
C GLU A 87 -8.31 3.23 -28.20
N TYR A 88 -7.04 3.24 -28.61
CA TYR A 88 -6.63 3.62 -29.97
C TYR A 88 -6.73 2.47 -30.99
N THR A 89 -6.70 1.22 -30.53
CA THR A 89 -6.69 0.03 -31.40
C THR A 89 -8.05 -0.67 -31.49
N THR A 90 -9.11 -0.08 -30.93
CA THR A 90 -10.48 -0.61 -30.96
C THR A 90 -10.95 -0.96 -32.38
N GLU A 91 -10.74 -0.08 -33.35
CA GLU A 91 -11.12 -0.31 -34.76
C GLU A 91 -10.35 -1.49 -35.38
N ILE A 92 -9.05 -1.54 -35.16
CA ILE A 92 -8.18 -2.61 -35.66
C ILE A 92 -8.62 -3.97 -35.11
N LYS A 93 -8.98 -4.03 -33.82
CA LYS A 93 -9.48 -5.26 -33.19
C LYS A 93 -10.79 -5.72 -33.80
N GLN A 94 -11.75 -4.80 -33.97
CA GLN A 94 -13.02 -5.15 -34.59
C GLN A 94 -12.84 -5.61 -36.04
N ASN A 95 -11.93 -5.01 -36.79
CA ASN A 95 -11.60 -5.44 -38.16
C ASN A 95 -10.97 -6.84 -38.17
N LEU A 96 -10.15 -7.17 -37.16
CA LEU A 96 -9.59 -8.51 -36.99
C LEU A 96 -10.69 -9.55 -36.71
N GLU A 97 -11.63 -9.23 -35.82
CA GLU A 97 -12.78 -10.10 -35.49
C GLU A 97 -13.75 -10.27 -36.67
N ARG A 98 -13.88 -9.24 -37.51
CA ARG A 98 -14.70 -9.29 -38.74
C ARG A 98 -14.00 -9.95 -39.93
N GLY A 99 -12.70 -10.27 -39.81
CA GLY A 99 -11.90 -10.90 -40.85
C GLY A 99 -11.58 -10.02 -42.07
N THR A 100 -12.02 -8.76 -42.09
CA THR A 100 -11.76 -7.79 -43.16
C THR A 100 -11.70 -6.37 -42.59
N ALA A 101 -10.88 -5.51 -43.18
CA ALA A 101 -10.92 -4.07 -42.90
C ALA A 101 -12.08 -3.44 -43.66
N VAL A 102 -12.87 -2.61 -42.99
CA VAL A 102 -13.84 -1.69 -43.61
C VAL A 102 -13.11 -0.41 -43.98
#